data_AF-A0A5B0LZW7-F1
#
_entry.id   AF-A0A5B0LZW7-F1
#
_cell.length_a   1.000
_cell.length_b   1.000
_cell.length_c   1.000
_cell.angle_alpha   90.00
_cell.angle_beta   90.00
_cell.angle_gamma   90.00
#
_symmetry.space_group_name_H-M   'P 1'
#
loop_
_entity.id
_entity.type
_entity.pdbx_description
1 polymer ?
#
loop_
_entity_poly.entity_id
_entity_poly.type
_entity_poly.pdbx_seq_one_letter_code
_entity_poly.pdbx_strand_id
1 'polypeptide(L)'
;MSSTIDSIDIHCPFDAHLHLRQPGQLLELVVTQITTGGIQSAYVMPNTVPPITSLEMAVSYRQTLESLEPSVQFFLSLYLSPSLTPEDIRQAKSSGVTGVKSYPRGVTTNSTEGVESYEIYYPVFEAMEEENLVLNLHGEVPSSETGDTCVWNAESKFLPKLLEIHRRFPKLRIILEHATTREAIETVKACGPTVACTITLHHLSLTIDDWAGNGLNYCKPVAKSPDDREALRQVIREGHPRFFLGSDSAPHPLDRKLPKTCTECCAAGIYTSAYLLPTLASIFESAVPPPLAGQGSSGIEGRTIHSPIPLERLPDFASTFGRQFYQLPIPVNPRTVTLIRDPSASILQSFEHHYPHTSPDNDSSSISSALSQSQKKSVSLVPFWAGRFVGWKIK
;
A
#
# COMPACT_ATOMS: atom_id res chain seq x y z
N MET A 1 -2.06 -8.09 36.10
CA MET A 1 -3.26 -7.36 35.62
C MET A 1 -2.75 -6.35 34.59
N SER A 2 -2.86 -6.66 33.30
CA SER A 2 -2.51 -5.69 32.24
C SER A 2 -3.59 -4.62 32.26
N SER A 3 -3.23 -3.36 32.46
CA SER A 3 -4.17 -2.25 32.32
C SER A 3 -4.74 -2.30 30.89
N THR A 4 -6.05 -2.44 30.75
CA THR A 4 -6.72 -2.40 29.45
C THR A 4 -6.57 -1.00 28.88
N ILE A 5 -5.85 -0.88 27.76
CA ILE A 5 -5.74 0.39 27.04
C ILE A 5 -7.09 0.63 26.38
N ASP A 6 -7.85 1.63 26.83
CA ASP A 6 -9.19 1.93 26.27
C ASP A 6 -9.16 3.01 25.19
N SER A 7 -8.03 3.71 25.07
CA SER A 7 -7.76 4.70 24.03
C SER A 7 -6.28 4.77 23.68
N ILE A 8 -5.97 5.07 22.42
CA ILE A 8 -4.59 5.28 21.96
C ILE A 8 -4.51 6.46 20.99
N ASP A 9 -3.53 7.33 21.22
CA ASP A 9 -3.30 8.53 20.42
C ASP A 9 -2.16 8.29 19.42
N ILE A 10 -2.39 8.68 18.18
CA ILE A 10 -1.40 8.59 17.10
C ILE A 10 -1.22 9.99 16.52
N HIS A 11 -0.07 10.60 16.79
CA HIS A 11 0.27 11.93 16.31
C HIS A 11 0.73 11.90 14.84
N CYS A 12 0.19 12.78 14.00
CA CYS A 12 0.53 12.94 12.59
C CYS A 12 0.61 11.63 11.76
N PRO A 13 -0.41 10.74 11.79
CA PRO A 13 -0.32 9.41 11.18
C PRO A 13 0.10 9.45 9.71
N PHE A 14 0.97 8.52 9.32
CA PHE A 14 1.61 8.47 8.01
C PHE A 14 1.48 7.09 7.38
N ASP A 15 0.98 7.05 6.15
CA ASP A 15 0.98 5.85 5.31
C ASP A 15 2.11 5.94 4.29
N ALA A 16 3.15 5.11 4.45
CA ALA A 16 4.32 5.12 3.59
C ALA A 16 4.12 4.39 2.25
N HIS A 17 2.94 3.81 1.97
CA HIS A 17 2.69 3.08 0.73
C HIS A 17 1.21 3.11 0.34
N LEU A 18 0.82 4.03 -0.55
CA LEU A 18 -0.58 4.21 -0.92
C LEU A 18 -0.81 4.29 -2.43
N HIS A 19 -1.82 3.56 -2.94
CA HIS A 19 -2.26 3.64 -4.33
C HIS A 19 -3.61 4.37 -4.43
N LEU A 20 -3.59 5.55 -5.06
CA LEU A 20 -4.80 6.37 -5.25
C LEU A 20 -5.39 6.27 -6.66
N ARG A 21 -4.68 5.60 -7.58
CA ARG A 21 -5.07 5.42 -8.99
C ARG A 21 -5.12 6.74 -9.77
N GLN A 22 -5.35 6.66 -11.06
CA GLN A 22 -5.38 7.81 -11.97
C GLN A 22 -6.63 8.70 -11.77
N PRO A 23 -6.58 9.98 -12.19
CA PRO A 23 -7.74 10.88 -12.15
C PRO A 23 -9.03 10.25 -12.69
N GLY A 24 -10.12 10.50 -11.97
CA GLY A 24 -11.46 10.01 -12.25
C GLY A 24 -12.12 9.33 -11.06
N GLN A 25 -13.25 8.67 -11.34
CA GLN A 25 -14.17 8.11 -10.34
C GLN A 25 -13.51 7.25 -9.25
N LEU A 26 -12.52 6.41 -9.57
CA LEU A 26 -11.90 5.59 -8.53
C LEU A 26 -11.04 6.43 -7.58
N LEU A 27 -10.29 7.41 -8.11
CA LEU A 27 -9.48 8.32 -7.33
C LEU A 27 -10.35 9.18 -6.40
N GLU A 28 -11.39 9.81 -6.95
CA GLU A 28 -12.33 10.68 -6.21
C GLU A 28 -12.95 9.94 -5.01
N LEU A 29 -13.30 8.67 -5.20
CA LEU A 29 -13.81 7.84 -4.11
C LEU A 29 -12.74 7.58 -3.05
N VAL A 30 -11.54 7.11 -3.42
CA VAL A 30 -10.58 6.57 -2.46
C VAL A 30 -9.79 7.64 -1.72
N VAL A 31 -9.54 8.79 -2.36
CA VAL A 31 -8.75 9.88 -1.75
C VAL A 31 -9.46 10.46 -0.52
N THR A 32 -10.79 10.56 -0.56
CA THR A 32 -11.61 11.04 0.58
C THR A 32 -11.65 10.06 1.74
N GLN A 33 -11.24 8.80 1.53
CA GLN A 33 -11.23 7.78 2.58
C GLN A 33 -9.92 7.76 3.38
N ILE A 34 -8.89 8.50 2.96
CA ILE A 34 -7.60 8.57 3.66
C ILE A 34 -7.79 9.14 5.07
N THR A 35 -8.54 10.23 5.18
CA THR A 35 -8.84 10.91 6.44
C THR A 35 -9.76 10.07 7.32
N THR A 36 -10.78 9.43 6.74
CA THR A 36 -11.64 8.44 7.42
C THR A 36 -10.84 7.27 7.99
N GLY A 37 -9.79 6.84 7.28
CA GLY A 37 -8.82 5.85 7.75
C GLY A 37 -7.92 6.30 8.88
N GLY A 38 -7.93 7.60 9.20
CA GLY A 38 -7.09 8.23 10.22
C GLY A 38 -5.71 8.66 9.73
N ILE A 39 -5.47 8.73 8.41
CA ILE A 39 -4.17 9.13 7.87
C ILE A 39 -4.13 10.64 7.59
N GLN A 40 -3.01 11.28 7.95
CA GLN A 40 -2.78 12.70 7.69
C GLN A 40 -1.74 12.96 6.59
N SER A 41 -0.77 12.06 6.44
CA SER A 41 0.28 12.15 5.43
C SER A 41 0.34 10.84 4.64
N ALA A 42 0.57 10.90 3.33
CA ALA A 42 0.64 9.68 2.51
C ALA A 42 1.77 9.77 1.47
N TYR A 43 2.54 8.68 1.34
CA TYR A 43 3.46 8.48 0.23
C TYR A 43 2.74 7.76 -0.91
N VAL A 44 2.57 8.48 -2.03
CA VAL A 44 1.70 8.06 -3.13
C VAL A 44 2.52 7.38 -4.22
N MET A 45 2.10 6.16 -4.56
CA MET A 45 2.76 5.32 -5.56
C MET A 45 2.48 5.78 -7.00
N PRO A 46 3.42 5.62 -7.95
CA PRO A 46 3.39 6.30 -9.24
C PRO A 46 2.88 5.43 -10.40
N ASN A 47 2.39 4.21 -10.14
CA ASN A 47 1.92 3.27 -11.16
C ASN A 47 0.48 3.55 -11.64
N THR A 48 0.18 4.83 -11.90
CA THR A 48 -1.02 5.25 -12.62
C THR A 48 -0.98 4.76 -14.08
N VAL A 49 -2.03 5.04 -14.86
CA VAL A 49 -2.05 4.78 -16.30
C VAL A 49 -2.23 6.12 -17.03
N PRO A 50 -1.21 6.64 -17.72
CA PRO A 50 0.19 6.18 -17.77
C PRO A 50 0.94 6.35 -16.43
N PRO A 51 2.07 5.65 -16.21
CA PRO A 51 2.87 5.80 -14.99
C PRO A 51 3.46 7.21 -14.87
N ILE A 52 3.61 7.71 -13.65
CA ILE A 52 4.17 9.04 -13.37
C ILE A 52 5.70 8.98 -13.52
N THR A 53 6.21 9.33 -14.70
CA THR A 53 7.66 9.26 -15.01
C THR A 53 8.33 10.63 -15.10
N SER A 54 7.57 11.72 -15.03
CA SER A 54 8.11 13.09 -15.12
C SER A 54 7.65 13.97 -13.95
N LEU A 55 8.38 15.07 -13.78
CA LEU A 55 8.10 16.06 -12.75
C LEU A 55 6.74 16.75 -12.97
N GLU A 56 6.41 17.09 -14.20
CA GLU A 56 5.15 17.75 -14.56
C GLU A 56 3.96 16.85 -14.23
N MET A 57 4.08 15.55 -14.52
CA MET A 57 3.06 14.57 -14.16
C MET A 57 2.88 14.50 -12.63
N ALA A 58 3.97 14.45 -11.88
CA ALA A 58 3.91 14.44 -10.43
C ALA A 58 3.24 15.71 -9.90
N VAL A 59 3.69 16.90 -10.31
CA VAL A 59 3.11 18.18 -9.85
C VAL A 59 1.61 18.27 -10.17
N SER A 60 1.20 17.92 -11.39
CA SER A 60 -0.22 17.91 -11.79
C SER A 60 -1.04 16.92 -10.97
N TYR A 61 -0.50 15.74 -10.70
CA TYR A 61 -1.17 14.75 -9.86
C TYR A 61 -1.31 15.24 -8.42
N ARG A 62 -0.28 15.88 -7.85
CA ARG A 62 -0.35 16.48 -6.50
C ARG A 62 -1.48 17.50 -6.40
N GLN A 63 -1.56 18.42 -7.36
CA GLN A 63 -2.60 19.44 -7.42
C GLN A 63 -4.00 18.81 -7.45
N THR A 64 -4.17 17.72 -8.22
CA THR A 64 -5.42 16.96 -8.25
C THR A 64 -5.75 16.39 -6.87
N LEU A 65 -4.80 15.72 -6.21
CA LEU A 65 -4.99 15.15 -4.88
C LEU A 65 -5.34 16.22 -3.82
N GLU A 66 -4.59 17.32 -3.80
CA GLU A 66 -4.80 18.44 -2.87
C GLU A 66 -6.15 19.14 -3.10
N SER A 67 -6.65 19.18 -4.33
CA SER A 67 -7.98 19.72 -4.63
C SER A 67 -9.12 18.83 -4.11
N LEU A 68 -8.92 17.51 -4.07
CA LEU A 68 -9.91 16.55 -3.62
C LEU A 68 -9.87 16.36 -2.09
N GLU A 69 -8.69 16.41 -1.48
CA GLU A 69 -8.49 16.26 -0.04
C GLU A 69 -7.40 17.21 0.48
N PRO A 70 -7.73 18.48 0.74
CA PRO A 70 -6.77 19.51 1.13
C PRO A 70 -6.20 19.32 2.55
N SER A 71 -6.77 18.43 3.36
CA SER A 71 -6.30 18.20 4.73
C SER A 71 -5.15 17.18 4.82
N VAL A 72 -4.88 16.44 3.74
CA VAL A 72 -3.84 15.41 3.66
C VAL A 72 -2.59 15.96 2.98
N GLN A 73 -1.43 15.63 3.55
CA GLN A 73 -0.14 15.96 2.93
C GLN A 73 0.32 14.81 2.03
N PHE A 74 0.40 15.06 0.73
CA PHE A 74 0.81 14.07 -0.27
C PHE A 74 2.29 14.18 -0.62
N PHE A 75 3.03 13.09 -0.42
CA PHE A 75 4.41 12.94 -0.85
C PHE A 75 4.43 12.07 -2.10
N LEU A 76 4.78 12.68 -3.24
CA LEU A 76 4.76 11.97 -4.51
C LEU A 76 6.08 11.28 -4.82
N SER A 77 5.98 10.29 -5.70
CA SER A 77 7.07 9.50 -6.21
C SER A 77 7.09 9.50 -7.74
N LEU A 78 8.24 9.18 -8.32
CA LEU A 78 8.37 8.88 -9.74
C LEU A 78 8.47 7.37 -9.95
N TYR A 79 7.95 6.88 -11.06
CA TYR A 79 8.12 5.51 -11.51
C TYR A 79 9.54 5.36 -12.07
N LEU A 80 10.30 4.37 -11.61
CA LEU A 80 11.62 4.07 -12.16
C LEU A 80 11.49 3.52 -13.58
N SER A 81 11.72 4.38 -14.58
CA SER A 81 11.66 4.04 -16.00
C SER A 81 13.00 4.27 -16.69
N PRO A 82 13.30 3.61 -17.82
CA PRO A 82 14.52 3.85 -18.60
C PRO A 82 14.69 5.29 -19.09
N SER A 83 13.61 6.08 -19.11
CA SER A 83 13.63 7.50 -19.50
C SER A 83 14.08 8.43 -18.38
N LEU A 84 14.10 7.96 -17.12
CA LEU A 84 14.45 8.78 -15.97
C LEU A 84 15.97 9.03 -15.94
N THR A 85 16.36 10.29 -15.85
CA THR A 85 17.76 10.72 -15.88
C THR A 85 18.24 11.24 -14.51
N PRO A 86 19.56 11.31 -14.28
CA PRO A 86 20.12 11.99 -13.09
C PRO A 86 19.65 13.44 -12.94
N GLU A 87 19.43 14.15 -14.04
CA GLU A 87 18.97 15.54 -13.99
C GLU A 87 17.51 15.65 -13.55
N ASP A 88 16.65 14.72 -13.99
CA ASP A 88 15.27 14.63 -13.50
C ASP A 88 15.24 14.44 -11.98
N ILE A 89 16.18 13.66 -11.42
CA ILE A 89 16.29 13.45 -9.97
C ILE A 89 16.62 14.74 -9.21
N ARG A 90 17.58 15.53 -9.70
CA ARG A 90 17.94 16.82 -9.11
C ARG A 90 16.76 17.79 -9.14
N GLN A 91 16.02 17.82 -10.24
CA GLN A 91 14.83 18.66 -10.37
C GLN A 91 13.67 18.16 -9.50
N ALA A 92 13.48 16.85 -9.40
CA ALA A 92 12.43 16.21 -8.61
C ALA A 92 12.49 16.63 -7.13
N LYS A 93 13.70 16.65 -6.54
CA LYS A 93 13.91 17.06 -5.16
C LYS A 93 13.39 18.48 -4.89
N SER A 94 13.75 19.42 -5.76
CA SER A 94 13.35 20.83 -5.63
C SER A 94 11.83 21.04 -5.69
N SER A 95 11.10 20.13 -6.33
CA SER A 95 9.65 20.18 -6.50
C SER A 95 8.87 19.34 -5.46
N GLY A 96 9.57 18.80 -4.46
CA GLY A 96 8.97 18.03 -3.37
C GLY A 96 8.63 16.58 -3.72
N VAL A 97 9.17 16.03 -4.82
CA VAL A 97 9.17 14.57 -5.01
C VAL A 97 10.08 13.97 -3.94
N THR A 98 9.61 12.91 -3.29
CA THR A 98 10.26 12.36 -2.09
C THR A 98 11.03 11.06 -2.40
N GLY A 99 10.72 10.39 -3.50
CA GLY A 99 11.41 9.18 -3.90
C GLY A 99 11.06 8.67 -5.29
N VAL A 100 11.63 7.53 -5.63
CA VAL A 100 11.43 6.82 -6.89
C VAL A 100 11.05 5.38 -6.56
N LYS A 101 9.97 4.89 -7.16
CA LYS A 101 9.46 3.53 -6.96
C LYS A 101 9.82 2.63 -8.13
N SER A 102 10.50 1.53 -7.82
CA SER A 102 10.78 0.45 -8.74
C SER A 102 9.70 -0.63 -8.67
N TYR A 103 9.25 -1.06 -9.85
CA TYR A 103 8.41 -2.24 -10.03
C TYR A 103 9.15 -3.23 -10.94
N PRO A 104 9.23 -4.52 -10.57
CA PRO A 104 9.72 -5.56 -11.46
C PRO A 104 8.78 -5.73 -12.63
N ARG A 105 9.32 -5.95 -13.83
CA ARG A 105 8.53 -6.10 -15.06
C ARG A 105 7.47 -7.20 -14.91
N GLY A 106 6.20 -6.84 -15.06
CA GLY A 106 5.08 -7.77 -15.12
C GLY A 106 4.69 -8.47 -13.82
N VAL A 107 5.27 -8.11 -12.66
CA VAL A 107 5.02 -8.81 -11.39
C VAL A 107 3.74 -8.36 -10.69
N THR A 108 3.35 -7.09 -10.85
CA THR A 108 2.20 -6.49 -10.17
C THR A 108 1.40 -5.55 -11.09
N THR A 109 0.31 -4.97 -10.58
CA THR A 109 -0.61 -4.10 -11.32
C THR A 109 0.14 -2.91 -11.96
N ASN A 110 -0.06 -2.71 -13.27
CA ASN A 110 0.55 -1.65 -14.10
C ASN A 110 2.09 -1.66 -14.12
N SER A 111 2.73 -2.84 -13.99
CA SER A 111 4.19 -2.99 -14.03
C SER A 111 4.76 -3.48 -15.37
N THR A 112 4.02 -3.36 -16.48
CA THR A 112 4.47 -3.83 -17.80
C THR A 112 5.75 -3.12 -18.28
N GLU A 113 5.94 -1.87 -17.88
CA GLU A 113 7.16 -1.07 -18.14
C GLU A 113 8.21 -1.22 -17.03
N GLY A 114 8.14 -2.28 -16.22
CA GLY A 114 9.01 -2.48 -15.06
C GLY A 114 10.45 -2.88 -15.40
N VAL A 115 11.26 -2.98 -14.35
CA VAL A 115 12.71 -3.20 -14.38
C VAL A 115 13.05 -4.68 -14.59
N GLU A 116 14.03 -4.94 -15.46
CA GLU A 116 14.64 -6.27 -15.66
C GLU A 116 16.05 -6.36 -15.05
N SER A 117 16.81 -5.27 -15.11
CA SER A 117 18.18 -5.16 -14.59
C SER A 117 18.36 -3.76 -13.97
N TYR A 118 19.08 -3.69 -12.85
CA TYR A 118 19.24 -2.46 -12.09
C TYR A 118 20.44 -1.63 -12.52
N GLU A 119 21.39 -2.24 -13.22
CA GLU A 119 22.68 -1.68 -13.60
C GLU A 119 22.52 -0.44 -14.49
N ILE A 120 21.49 -0.42 -15.36
CA ILE A 120 21.19 0.74 -16.21
C ILE A 120 20.70 1.97 -15.40
N TYR A 121 20.21 1.76 -14.19
CA TYR A 121 19.68 2.81 -13.31
C TYR A 121 20.72 3.31 -12.30
N TYR A 122 21.94 2.77 -12.30
CA TYR A 122 22.98 3.20 -11.35
C TYR A 122 23.28 4.70 -11.38
N PRO A 123 23.33 5.38 -12.55
CA PRO A 123 23.48 6.84 -12.58
C PRO A 123 22.31 7.57 -11.89
N VAL A 124 21.09 7.05 -12.01
CA VAL A 124 19.90 7.58 -11.32
C VAL A 124 20.03 7.35 -9.81
N PHE A 125 20.51 6.19 -9.37
CA PHE A 125 20.71 5.87 -7.96
C PHE A 125 21.82 6.71 -7.30
N GLU A 126 22.88 7.03 -8.03
CA GLU A 126 23.92 7.96 -7.60
C GLU A 126 23.32 9.36 -7.36
N ALA A 127 22.55 9.89 -8.31
CA ALA A 127 21.87 11.16 -8.13
C ALA A 127 20.84 11.13 -6.99
N MET A 128 20.12 10.02 -6.80
CA MET A 128 19.19 9.86 -5.67
C MET A 128 19.93 9.85 -4.32
N GLU A 129 21.11 9.25 -4.27
CA GLU A 129 21.98 9.24 -3.09
C GLU A 129 22.47 10.67 -2.77
N GLU A 130 22.91 11.42 -3.78
CA GLU A 130 23.35 12.83 -3.65
C GLU A 130 22.22 13.75 -3.16
N GLU A 131 21.02 13.61 -3.76
CA GLU A 131 19.85 14.45 -3.46
C GLU A 131 19.04 13.97 -2.24
N ASN A 132 19.50 12.89 -1.60
CA ASN A 132 18.85 12.26 -0.46
C ASN A 132 17.36 11.97 -0.76
N LEU A 133 17.08 11.33 -1.90
CA LEU A 133 15.78 10.74 -2.22
C LEU A 133 15.70 9.30 -1.71
N VAL A 134 14.48 8.76 -1.63
CA VAL A 134 14.22 7.37 -1.23
C VAL A 134 14.00 6.49 -2.46
N LEU A 135 14.70 5.35 -2.52
CA LEU A 135 14.43 4.28 -3.48
C LEU A 135 13.46 3.27 -2.86
N ASN A 136 12.25 3.19 -3.39
CA ASN A 136 11.23 2.24 -2.95
C ASN A 136 11.25 1.03 -3.88
N LEU A 137 11.35 -0.18 -3.32
CA LEU A 137 11.49 -1.41 -4.09
C LEU A 137 10.28 -2.31 -3.84
N HIS A 138 9.51 -2.61 -4.90
CA HIS A 138 8.71 -3.84 -4.91
C HIS A 138 9.68 -5.01 -5.09
N GLY A 139 10.10 -5.61 -3.99
CA GLY A 139 11.20 -6.57 -3.99
C GLY A 139 10.80 -7.99 -4.36
N GLU A 140 10.37 -8.23 -5.60
CA GLU A 140 10.13 -9.57 -6.15
C GLU A 140 10.85 -9.74 -7.49
N VAL A 141 11.31 -10.95 -7.80
CA VAL A 141 11.78 -11.29 -9.16
C VAL A 141 10.60 -11.81 -9.99
N PRO A 142 10.48 -11.47 -11.30
CA PRO A 142 9.50 -12.07 -12.18
C PRO A 142 9.53 -13.60 -12.17
N SER A 143 8.36 -14.23 -12.24
CA SER A 143 8.28 -15.68 -12.37
C SER A 143 8.92 -16.13 -13.68
N SER A 144 9.65 -17.24 -13.66
CA SER A 144 10.37 -17.73 -14.84
C SER A 144 9.56 -18.81 -15.56
N GLU A 145 9.71 -18.89 -16.89
CA GLU A 145 9.10 -19.97 -17.69
C GLU A 145 9.64 -21.35 -17.31
N THR A 146 10.87 -21.42 -16.80
CA THR A 146 11.50 -22.66 -16.30
C THR A 146 10.85 -23.18 -15.02
N GLY A 147 10.08 -22.35 -14.30
CA GLY A 147 9.47 -22.69 -13.01
C GLY A 147 10.39 -22.53 -11.79
N ASP A 148 11.65 -22.13 -11.99
CA ASP A 148 12.59 -21.91 -10.88
C ASP A 148 12.14 -20.77 -9.95
N THR A 149 11.53 -19.73 -10.52
CA THR A 149 10.98 -18.59 -9.79
C THR A 149 9.46 -18.58 -9.87
N CYS A 150 8.80 -18.48 -8.73
CA CYS A 150 7.35 -18.38 -8.61
C CYS A 150 6.97 -17.39 -7.51
N VAL A 151 5.68 -17.08 -7.37
CA VAL A 151 5.18 -16.14 -6.35
C VAL A 151 5.55 -16.50 -4.90
N TRP A 152 5.91 -17.76 -4.64
CA TRP A 152 6.34 -18.22 -3.32
C TRP A 152 7.76 -17.76 -2.96
N ASN A 153 8.70 -17.84 -3.92
CA ASN A 153 10.13 -17.56 -3.69
C ASN A 153 10.63 -16.26 -4.37
N ALA A 154 9.76 -15.54 -5.07
CA ALA A 154 10.11 -14.32 -5.78
C ALA A 154 10.72 -13.23 -4.88
N GLU A 155 10.21 -13.06 -3.66
CA GLU A 155 10.74 -12.08 -2.69
C GLU A 155 12.14 -12.47 -2.20
N SER A 156 12.31 -13.71 -1.75
CA SER A 156 13.60 -14.27 -1.35
C SER A 156 14.68 -14.11 -2.44
N LYS A 157 14.33 -14.40 -3.69
CA LYS A 157 15.25 -14.26 -4.83
C LYS A 157 15.64 -12.82 -5.15
N PHE A 158 14.86 -11.84 -4.69
CA PHE A 158 15.19 -10.42 -4.86
C PHE A 158 16.22 -9.93 -3.82
N LEU A 159 16.29 -10.54 -2.64
CA LEU A 159 17.12 -10.08 -1.52
C LEU A 159 18.62 -9.91 -1.85
N PRO A 160 19.26 -10.78 -2.66
CA PRO A 160 20.63 -10.53 -3.12
C PRO A 160 20.79 -9.21 -3.87
N LYS A 161 19.79 -8.77 -4.64
CA LYS A 161 19.82 -7.51 -5.37
C LYS A 161 19.65 -6.31 -4.42
N LEU A 162 18.81 -6.42 -3.38
CA LEU A 162 18.73 -5.41 -2.32
C LEU A 162 20.10 -5.20 -1.66
N LEU A 163 20.77 -6.29 -1.28
CA LEU A 163 22.10 -6.25 -0.67
C LEU A 163 23.14 -5.64 -1.60
N GLU A 164 23.08 -5.97 -2.89
CA GLU A 164 23.97 -5.41 -3.91
C GLU A 164 23.79 -3.89 -4.05
N ILE A 165 22.55 -3.41 -4.18
CA ILE A 165 22.24 -1.98 -4.30
C ILE A 165 22.72 -1.25 -3.04
N HIS A 166 22.39 -1.77 -1.85
CA HIS A 166 22.83 -1.17 -0.58
C HIS A 166 24.36 -1.10 -0.46
N ARG A 167 25.07 -2.17 -0.85
CA ARG A 167 26.54 -2.18 -0.82
C ARG A 167 27.16 -1.17 -1.78
N ARG A 168 26.52 -0.95 -2.94
CA ARG A 168 26.99 -0.01 -3.96
C ARG A 168 26.72 1.44 -3.57
N PHE A 169 25.54 1.71 -3.02
CA PHE A 169 25.05 3.03 -2.64
C PHE A 169 24.76 3.05 -1.14
N PRO A 170 25.80 3.09 -0.28
CA PRO A 170 25.64 2.91 1.16
C PRO A 170 24.88 4.06 1.84
N LYS A 171 24.80 5.24 1.23
CA LYS A 171 24.08 6.41 1.73
C LYS A 171 22.67 6.54 1.14
N LEU A 172 22.38 5.86 0.02
CA LEU A 172 21.04 5.85 -0.58
C LEU A 172 20.04 5.25 0.41
N ARG A 173 18.97 6.00 0.70
CA ARG A 173 17.86 5.51 1.50
C ARG A 173 17.02 4.55 0.66
N ILE A 174 16.86 3.33 1.13
CA ILE A 174 16.14 2.26 0.43
C ILE A 174 15.01 1.75 1.32
N ILE A 175 13.83 1.52 0.74
CA ILE A 175 12.74 0.81 1.40
C ILE A 175 12.45 -0.46 0.61
N LEU A 176 12.59 -1.61 1.27
CA LEU A 176 11.98 -2.86 0.81
C LEU A 176 10.49 -2.79 1.18
N GLU A 177 9.65 -2.51 0.19
CA GLU A 177 8.23 -2.31 0.42
C GLU A 177 7.54 -3.63 0.81
N HIS A 178 6.46 -3.51 1.60
CA HIS A 178 5.46 -4.54 1.90
C HIS A 178 6.06 -5.96 2.02
N ALA A 179 7.05 -6.14 2.90
CA ALA A 179 7.72 -7.42 3.06
C ALA A 179 6.75 -8.50 3.53
N THR A 180 6.93 -9.72 3.00
CA THR A 180 6.02 -10.84 3.26
C THR A 180 6.70 -12.07 3.81
N THR A 181 8.03 -12.10 3.90
CA THR A 181 8.82 -13.24 4.36
C THR A 181 9.67 -12.92 5.59
N ARG A 182 9.97 -13.95 6.40
CA ARG A 182 10.98 -13.85 7.46
C ARG A 182 12.35 -13.43 6.90
N GLU A 183 12.72 -13.99 5.74
CA GLU A 183 14.00 -13.73 5.10
C GLU A 183 14.19 -12.24 4.75
N ALA A 184 13.13 -11.57 4.26
CA ALA A 184 13.14 -10.14 4.01
C ALA A 184 13.36 -9.33 5.29
N ILE A 185 12.69 -9.69 6.40
CA ILE A 185 12.87 -9.04 7.70
C ILE A 185 14.32 -9.16 8.18
N GLU A 186 14.88 -10.37 8.16
CA GLU A 186 16.25 -10.62 8.61
C GLU A 186 17.28 -9.94 7.69
N THR A 187 17.03 -9.90 6.38
CA THR A 187 17.89 -9.19 5.43
C THR A 187 17.92 -7.69 5.69
N VAL A 188 16.75 -7.06 5.90
CA VAL A 188 16.68 -5.62 6.22
C VAL A 188 17.35 -5.32 7.57
N LYS A 189 17.20 -6.20 8.57
CA LYS A 189 17.92 -6.10 9.85
C LYS A 189 19.44 -6.11 9.64
N ALA A 190 19.95 -6.97 8.75
CA ALA A 190 21.38 -7.09 8.45
C ALA A 190 21.97 -5.92 7.64
N CYS A 191 21.13 -5.13 6.94
CA CYS A 191 21.57 -3.93 6.23
C CYS A 191 21.92 -2.77 7.18
N GLY A 192 22.59 -1.74 6.64
CA GLY A 192 22.89 -0.48 7.34
C GLY A 192 21.66 0.43 7.55
N PRO A 193 21.80 1.53 8.32
CA PRO A 193 20.68 2.36 8.78
C PRO A 193 19.87 3.03 7.65
N THR A 194 20.39 3.03 6.43
CA THR A 194 19.76 3.57 5.23
C THR A 194 18.75 2.62 4.59
N VAL A 195 18.63 1.37 5.06
CA VAL A 195 17.65 0.41 4.54
C VAL A 195 16.53 0.17 5.56
N ALA A 196 15.30 0.44 5.15
CA ALA A 196 14.09 0.20 5.93
C ALA A 196 13.09 -0.69 5.18
N CYS A 197 11.95 -0.96 5.81
CA CYS A 197 10.92 -1.81 5.27
C CYS A 197 9.53 -1.33 5.71
N THR A 198 8.57 -1.36 4.78
CA THR A 198 7.16 -1.19 5.12
C THR A 198 6.49 -2.54 5.33
N ILE A 199 5.53 -2.59 6.26
CA ILE A 199 4.69 -3.76 6.50
C ILE A 199 3.23 -3.33 6.41
N THR A 200 2.44 -4.10 5.66
CA THR A 200 1.01 -3.83 5.47
C THR A 200 0.19 -4.41 6.62
N LEU A 201 -1.00 -3.85 6.88
CA LEU A 201 -1.93 -4.46 7.84
C LEU A 201 -2.38 -5.87 7.41
N HIS A 202 -2.51 -6.11 6.11
CA HIS A 202 -3.10 -7.35 5.64
C HIS A 202 -2.09 -8.50 5.73
N HIS A 203 -0.79 -8.26 5.54
CA HIS A 203 0.24 -9.29 5.77
C HIS A 203 0.45 -9.62 7.24
N LEU A 204 0.09 -8.72 8.18
CA LEU A 204 0.04 -9.04 9.61
C LEU A 204 -1.10 -10.00 9.99
N SER A 205 -2.08 -10.17 9.10
CA SER A 205 -3.27 -11.00 9.32
C SER A 205 -3.28 -12.25 8.43
N LEU A 206 -2.93 -12.12 7.16
CA LEU A 206 -3.13 -13.15 6.14
C LEU A 206 -1.96 -14.13 6.05
N THR A 207 -2.28 -15.33 5.60
CA THR A 207 -1.40 -16.41 5.16
C THR A 207 -1.93 -16.95 3.83
N ILE A 208 -1.22 -17.90 3.23
CA ILE A 208 -1.65 -18.55 1.98
C ILE A 208 -3.09 -19.05 2.00
N ASP A 209 -3.52 -19.66 3.10
CA ASP A 209 -4.88 -20.22 3.22
C ASP A 209 -5.99 -19.16 3.20
N ASP A 210 -5.65 -17.89 3.43
CA ASP A 210 -6.61 -16.81 3.48
C ASP A 210 -6.88 -16.20 2.09
N TRP A 211 -5.96 -16.38 1.13
CA TRP A 211 -6.11 -15.86 -0.25
C TRP A 211 -6.19 -16.94 -1.32
N ALA A 212 -5.70 -18.16 -1.06
CA ALA A 212 -5.79 -19.26 -2.01
C ALA A 212 -7.26 -19.65 -2.25
N GLY A 213 -7.84 -19.17 -3.34
CA GLY A 213 -9.27 -19.31 -3.65
C GLY A 213 -10.14 -18.10 -3.26
N ASN A 214 -9.56 -17.05 -2.69
CA ASN A 214 -10.25 -15.80 -2.37
C ASN A 214 -9.56 -14.60 -3.04
N GLY A 215 -10.10 -14.19 -4.19
CA GLY A 215 -9.58 -13.06 -4.95
C GLY A 215 -9.53 -11.76 -4.15
N LEU A 216 -10.46 -11.52 -3.21
CA LEU A 216 -10.47 -10.30 -2.38
C LEU A 216 -9.22 -10.16 -1.51
N ASN A 217 -8.62 -11.27 -1.08
CA ASN A 217 -7.40 -11.30 -0.27
C ASN A 217 -6.12 -11.52 -1.11
N TYR A 218 -6.24 -11.58 -2.44
CA TYR A 218 -5.07 -11.71 -3.32
C TYR A 218 -4.38 -10.34 -3.54
N CYS A 219 -3.11 -10.26 -3.18
CA CYS A 219 -2.21 -9.13 -3.42
C CYS A 219 -0.82 -9.62 -3.87
N LYS A 220 0.07 -8.66 -4.17
CA LYS A 220 1.47 -8.92 -4.50
C LYS A 220 2.37 -8.02 -3.64
N PRO A 221 3.37 -8.57 -2.93
CA PRO A 221 3.67 -10.00 -2.82
C PRO A 221 2.56 -10.76 -2.10
N VAL A 222 2.35 -12.03 -2.46
CA VAL A 222 1.30 -12.84 -1.82
C VAL A 222 1.62 -13.07 -0.34
N ALA A 223 0.60 -13.13 0.52
CA ALA A 223 0.81 -13.55 1.92
C ALA A 223 1.35 -14.99 1.96
N LYS A 224 2.38 -15.22 2.79
CA LYS A 224 3.19 -16.45 2.78
C LYS A 224 2.74 -17.42 3.88
N SER A 225 3.69 -18.04 4.58
CA SER A 225 3.42 -19.01 5.63
C SER A 225 3.02 -18.34 6.96
N PRO A 226 2.44 -19.08 7.92
CA PRO A 226 2.25 -18.60 9.29
C PRO A 226 3.56 -18.15 9.98
N ASP A 227 4.70 -18.78 9.65
CA ASP A 227 6.01 -18.41 10.19
C ASP A 227 6.47 -17.04 9.67
N ASP A 228 6.25 -16.79 8.37
CA ASP A 228 6.54 -15.49 7.78
C ASP A 228 5.67 -14.39 8.41
N ARG A 229 4.36 -14.65 8.56
CA ARG A 229 3.45 -13.72 9.26
C ARG A 229 3.94 -13.46 10.68
N GLU A 230 4.43 -14.47 11.40
CA GLU A 230 4.96 -14.28 12.74
C GLU A 230 6.21 -13.39 12.74
N ALA A 231 7.12 -13.55 11.77
CA ALA A 231 8.30 -12.69 11.65
C ALA A 231 7.92 -11.21 11.47
N LEU A 232 6.91 -10.93 10.64
CA LEU A 232 6.37 -9.56 10.46
C LEU A 232 5.81 -8.99 11.77
N ARG A 233 5.08 -9.81 12.54
CA ARG A 233 4.50 -9.38 13.82
C ARG A 233 5.57 -9.17 14.90
N GLN A 234 6.54 -10.07 14.96
CA GLN A 234 7.63 -10.05 15.93
C GLN A 234 8.51 -8.81 15.79
N VAL A 235 8.85 -8.38 14.56
CA VAL A 235 9.68 -7.19 14.38
C VAL A 235 8.99 -5.89 14.81
N ILE A 236 7.66 -5.82 14.68
CA ILE A 236 6.86 -4.69 15.20
C ILE A 236 6.80 -4.75 16.73
N ARG A 237 6.64 -5.94 17.31
CA ARG A 237 6.66 -6.15 18.78
C ARG A 237 7.99 -5.70 19.40
N GLU A 238 9.10 -5.96 18.71
CA GLU A 238 10.44 -5.49 19.07
C GLU A 238 10.54 -3.95 19.07
N GLY A 239 9.68 -3.26 18.32
CA GLY A 239 9.73 -1.80 18.17
C GLY A 239 10.90 -1.34 17.30
N HIS A 240 11.29 -2.14 16.31
CA HIS A 240 12.44 -1.85 15.48
C HIS A 240 12.15 -0.63 14.56
N PRO A 241 12.91 0.49 14.64
CA PRO A 241 12.53 1.78 14.04
C PRO A 241 12.58 1.85 12.51
N ARG A 242 13.18 0.85 11.87
CA ARG A 242 13.23 0.70 10.40
C ARG A 242 12.07 -0.10 9.80
N PHE A 243 11.09 -0.51 10.61
CA PHE A 243 9.88 -1.20 10.16
C PHE A 243 8.65 -0.38 10.53
N PHE A 244 7.92 0.08 9.52
CA PHE A 244 6.80 1.00 9.72
C PHE A 244 5.65 0.74 8.74
N LEU A 245 4.53 1.40 8.98
CA LEU A 245 3.31 1.22 8.21
C LEU A 245 3.49 1.72 6.76
N GLY A 246 3.26 0.82 5.82
CA GLY A 246 2.87 1.15 4.45
C GLY A 246 1.69 0.25 4.10
N SER A 247 0.51 0.83 3.88
CA SER A 247 -0.72 0.06 3.82
C SER A 247 -0.81 -0.85 2.59
N ASP A 248 -0.13 -0.44 1.51
CA ASP A 248 -0.34 -0.93 0.16
C ASP A 248 -1.85 -1.03 -0.15
N SER A 249 -2.61 -0.03 0.29
CA SER A 249 -4.03 0.05 -0.02
C SER A 249 -4.17 0.22 -1.53
N ALA A 250 -4.62 -0.85 -2.18
CA ALA A 250 -4.64 -1.01 -3.62
C ALA A 250 -6.08 -1.29 -4.09
N PRO A 251 -6.90 -0.25 -4.25
CA PRO A 251 -8.32 -0.39 -4.55
C PRO A 251 -8.54 -0.91 -5.97
N HIS A 252 -9.37 -1.94 -6.12
CA HIS A 252 -9.82 -2.47 -7.40
C HIS A 252 -11.34 -2.65 -7.36
N PRO A 253 -12.05 -2.31 -8.45
CA PRO A 253 -13.46 -2.65 -8.61
C PRO A 253 -13.71 -4.14 -8.38
N LEU A 254 -14.87 -4.48 -7.80
CA LEU A 254 -15.20 -5.85 -7.39
C LEU A 254 -15.11 -6.87 -8.55
N ASP A 255 -15.54 -6.49 -9.75
CA ASP A 255 -15.45 -7.32 -10.96
C ASP A 255 -14.01 -7.65 -11.37
N ARG A 256 -13.03 -6.79 -11.03
CA ARG A 256 -11.60 -7.05 -11.21
C ARG A 256 -11.03 -7.97 -10.13
N LYS A 257 -11.67 -8.06 -8.96
CA LYS A 257 -11.29 -8.97 -7.87
C LYS A 257 -11.90 -10.36 -8.02
N LEU A 258 -13.10 -10.45 -8.61
CA LEU A 258 -13.85 -11.68 -8.83
C LEU A 258 -14.12 -11.85 -10.34
N PRO A 259 -13.08 -12.20 -11.13
CA PRO A 259 -13.23 -12.36 -12.58
C PRO A 259 -14.28 -13.42 -12.92
N LYS A 260 -15.01 -13.22 -14.03
CA LYS A 260 -16.15 -14.08 -14.41
C LYS A 260 -15.74 -15.23 -15.30
N THR A 261 -14.54 -15.18 -15.87
CA THR A 261 -14.04 -16.14 -16.85
C THR A 261 -12.70 -16.72 -16.42
N CYS A 262 -12.39 -17.94 -16.87
CA CYS A 262 -11.10 -18.59 -16.59
C CYS A 262 -9.90 -17.95 -17.31
N THR A 263 -10.16 -17.06 -18.27
CA THR A 263 -9.14 -16.31 -19.02
C THR A 263 -8.77 -14.99 -18.36
N GLU A 264 -9.56 -14.52 -17.41
CA GLU A 264 -9.31 -13.28 -16.67
C GLU A 264 -8.59 -13.58 -15.36
N CYS A 265 -7.52 -12.84 -15.10
CA CYS A 265 -6.79 -12.93 -13.83
C CYS A 265 -7.41 -11.99 -12.78
N CYS A 266 -7.41 -12.42 -11.52
CA CYS A 266 -7.74 -11.56 -10.40
C CYS A 266 -6.73 -10.41 -10.30
N ALA A 267 -7.20 -9.18 -10.14
CA ALA A 267 -6.35 -8.04 -9.86
C ALA A 267 -5.71 -8.16 -8.46
N ALA A 268 -4.38 -8.04 -8.41
CA ALA A 268 -3.63 -8.05 -7.16
C ALA A 268 -3.77 -6.69 -6.45
N GLY A 269 -4.24 -6.73 -5.20
CA GLY A 269 -4.36 -5.55 -4.35
C GLY A 269 -5.50 -5.67 -3.35
N ILE A 270 -5.29 -5.15 -2.13
CA ILE A 270 -6.30 -5.17 -1.06
C ILE A 270 -6.61 -3.72 -0.70
N TYR A 271 -7.90 -3.37 -0.64
CA TYR A 271 -8.31 -2.02 -0.26
C TYR A 271 -8.43 -1.89 1.26
N THR A 272 -7.65 -1.00 1.87
CA THR A 272 -7.57 -0.88 3.34
C THR A 272 -7.75 0.53 3.88
N SER A 273 -7.62 1.56 3.02
CA SER A 273 -7.54 2.96 3.43
C SER A 273 -8.67 3.39 4.36
N ALA A 274 -9.93 3.06 4.03
CA ALA A 274 -11.08 3.62 4.74
C ALA A 274 -11.19 3.25 6.24
N TYR A 275 -10.57 2.15 6.67
CA TYR A 275 -10.62 1.66 8.05
C TYR A 275 -9.22 1.33 8.59
N LEU A 276 -8.18 1.98 8.06
CA LEU A 276 -6.79 1.58 8.26
C LEU A 276 -6.39 1.50 9.74
N LEU A 277 -6.45 2.62 10.48
CA LEU A 277 -6.02 2.65 11.88
C LEU A 277 -6.91 1.83 12.82
N PRO A 278 -8.26 1.88 12.72
CA PRO A 278 -9.14 0.99 13.50
C PRO A 278 -8.82 -0.49 13.30
N THR A 279 -8.67 -0.94 12.04
CA THR A 279 -8.38 -2.35 11.72
C THR A 279 -6.99 -2.76 12.22
N LEU A 280 -6.01 -1.86 12.11
CA LEU A 280 -4.65 -2.11 12.58
C LEU A 280 -4.61 -2.29 14.10
N ALA A 281 -5.35 -1.48 14.87
CA ALA A 281 -5.48 -1.64 16.32
C ALA A 281 -6.10 -3.01 16.69
N SER A 282 -7.15 -3.44 15.98
CA SER A 282 -7.73 -4.78 16.15
C SER A 282 -6.69 -5.88 15.91
N ILE A 283 -5.90 -5.76 14.84
CA ILE A 283 -4.85 -6.73 14.48
C ILE A 283 -3.72 -6.76 15.52
N PHE A 284 -3.44 -5.64 16.18
CA PHE A 284 -2.44 -5.59 17.24
C PHE A 284 -2.94 -6.38 18.46
N GLU A 285 -4.16 -6.14 18.92
CA GLU A 285 -4.70 -6.80 20.11
C GLU A 285 -5.10 -8.26 19.94
N SER A 286 -5.86 -8.52 18.88
CA SER A 286 -6.57 -9.77 18.66
C SER A 286 -6.66 -9.94 17.16
N ALA A 287 -5.54 -10.35 16.57
CA ALA A 287 -5.53 -10.71 15.16
C ALA A 287 -6.40 -11.95 14.95
N VAL A 288 -7.66 -11.71 14.62
CA VAL A 288 -8.62 -12.70 14.15
C VAL A 288 -8.55 -12.65 12.63
N PRO A 289 -7.85 -13.57 11.95
CA PRO A 289 -7.75 -13.55 10.50
C PRO A 289 -9.14 -13.71 9.86
N PRO A 290 -9.34 -13.31 8.60
CA PRO A 290 -10.58 -13.58 7.86
C PRO A 290 -10.94 -15.08 7.86
N PRO A 291 -12.16 -15.46 7.47
CA PRO A 291 -12.47 -16.86 7.19
C PRO A 291 -11.51 -17.44 6.15
N LEU A 292 -11.19 -18.73 6.28
CA LEU A 292 -10.42 -19.46 5.27
C LEU A 292 -11.15 -19.41 3.93
N ALA A 293 -10.40 -19.28 2.83
CA ALA A 293 -10.95 -19.09 1.50
C ALA A 293 -11.98 -20.16 1.06
N GLY A 294 -11.93 -21.37 1.67
CA GLY A 294 -12.85 -22.48 1.38
C GLY A 294 -14.00 -22.71 2.38
N GLN A 295 -14.13 -21.92 3.46
CA GLN A 295 -15.11 -22.21 4.53
C GLN A 295 -16.34 -21.29 4.57
N GLY A 296 -16.46 -20.33 3.65
CA GLY A 296 -17.57 -19.37 3.62
C GLY A 296 -17.66 -18.51 4.91
N SER A 297 -18.75 -17.77 5.06
CA SER A 297 -19.00 -16.90 6.23
C SER A 297 -19.34 -17.66 7.53
N SER A 298 -19.52 -18.98 7.47
CA SER A 298 -19.83 -19.84 8.62
C SER A 298 -18.61 -20.31 9.44
N GLY A 299 -17.38 -20.15 8.93
CA GLY A 299 -16.14 -20.61 9.58
C GLY A 299 -15.51 -19.62 10.59
N ILE A 300 -16.27 -18.67 11.13
CA ILE A 300 -15.73 -17.57 11.95
C ILE A 300 -15.34 -18.02 13.38
N GLU A 301 -15.99 -19.06 13.92
CA GLU A 301 -15.79 -19.44 15.32
C GLU A 301 -14.42 -20.11 15.54
N GLY A 302 -13.48 -19.37 16.14
CA GLY A 302 -12.29 -19.92 16.79
C GLY A 302 -10.93 -19.62 16.16
N ARG A 303 -10.82 -18.90 15.04
CA ARG A 303 -9.49 -18.52 14.52
C ARG A 303 -8.91 -17.34 15.30
N THR A 304 -7.79 -17.55 15.98
CA THR A 304 -7.03 -16.48 16.64
C THR A 304 -5.55 -16.65 16.33
N ILE A 305 -4.86 -15.56 16.00
CA ILE A 305 -3.41 -15.54 15.91
C ILE A 305 -2.87 -15.33 17.33
N HIS A 306 -2.23 -16.37 17.89
CA HIS A 306 -1.67 -16.36 19.25
C HIS A 306 -0.36 -15.57 19.34
N SER A 307 -0.38 -14.33 18.86
CA SER A 307 0.80 -13.48 18.73
C SER A 307 0.40 -12.00 18.73
N PRO A 308 -0.18 -11.48 19.83
CA PRO A 308 -0.57 -10.08 19.90
C PRO A 308 0.66 -9.17 19.79
N ILE A 309 0.47 -7.99 19.19
CA ILE A 309 1.44 -6.90 19.16
C ILE A 309 0.96 -5.89 20.21
N PRO A 310 1.81 -5.45 21.16
CA PRO A 310 1.42 -4.45 22.14
C PRO A 310 0.91 -3.19 21.45
N LEU A 311 -0.27 -2.70 21.85
CA LEU A 311 -0.89 -1.52 21.23
C LEU A 311 -0.01 -0.29 21.33
N GLU A 312 0.84 -0.18 22.36
CA GLU A 312 1.79 0.92 22.54
C GLU A 312 2.80 1.02 21.39
N ARG A 313 2.94 -0.02 20.55
CA ARG A 313 3.76 0.03 19.32
C ARG A 313 3.08 0.77 18.17
N LEU A 314 1.76 0.93 18.22
CA LEU A 314 0.98 1.48 17.12
C LEU A 314 1.36 2.93 16.75
N PRO A 315 1.59 3.86 17.70
CA PRO A 315 1.94 5.23 17.36
C PRO A 315 3.27 5.33 16.61
N ASP A 316 4.27 4.55 17.03
CA ASP A 316 5.57 4.55 16.36
C ASP A 316 5.51 3.89 14.99
N PHE A 317 4.82 2.75 14.90
CA PHE A 317 4.65 2.01 13.65
C PHE A 317 3.85 2.78 12.60
N ALA A 318 2.75 3.42 12.99
CA ALA A 318 1.82 4.13 12.10
C ALA A 318 2.16 5.62 11.91
N SER A 319 3.24 6.11 12.53
CA SER A 319 3.66 7.51 12.40
C SER A 319 5.17 7.69 12.56
N THR A 320 5.68 7.61 13.80
CA THR A 320 7.02 8.11 14.16
C THR A 320 8.11 7.59 13.23
N PHE A 321 8.19 6.28 13.06
CA PHE A 321 9.28 5.60 12.35
C PHE A 321 9.30 5.95 10.86
N GLY A 322 8.16 5.89 10.18
CA GLY A 322 8.07 6.24 8.76
C GLY A 322 8.38 7.72 8.52
N ARG A 323 7.83 8.61 9.36
CA ARG A 323 8.09 10.06 9.25
C ARG A 323 9.56 10.40 9.46
N GLN A 324 10.22 9.75 10.43
CA GLN A 324 11.65 9.91 10.69
C GLN A 324 12.50 9.40 9.53
N PHE A 325 12.22 8.19 9.04
CA PHE A 325 12.98 7.61 7.93
C PHE A 325 12.90 8.47 6.67
N TYR A 326 11.70 8.96 6.34
CA TYR A 326 11.49 9.84 5.19
C TYR A 326 11.95 11.29 5.43
N GLN A 327 12.20 11.69 6.68
CA GLN A 327 12.53 13.07 7.08
C GLN A 327 11.41 14.06 6.73
N LEU A 328 10.16 13.66 7.00
CA LEU A 328 8.99 14.45 6.60
C LEU A 328 8.87 15.73 7.44
N PRO A 329 8.49 16.87 6.82
CA PRO A 329 8.16 18.07 7.56
C PRO A 329 6.93 17.82 8.44
N ILE A 330 6.84 18.57 9.54
CA ILE A 330 5.63 18.59 10.37
C ILE A 330 4.47 19.17 9.52
N PRO A 331 3.27 18.58 9.53
CA PRO A 331 2.14 19.11 8.77
C PRO A 331 1.78 20.52 9.26
N VAL A 332 1.25 21.38 8.39
CA VAL A 332 0.87 22.76 8.76
C VAL A 332 -0.12 22.77 9.93
N ASN A 333 -1.07 21.83 9.94
CA ASN A 333 -2.02 21.63 11.03
C ASN A 333 -1.84 20.21 11.59
N PRO A 334 -0.88 19.96 12.50
CA PRO A 334 -0.65 18.64 13.08
C PRO A 334 -1.93 18.10 13.73
N ARG A 335 -2.29 16.85 13.42
CA ARG A 335 -3.47 16.19 14.00
C ARG A 335 -3.02 15.03 14.89
N THR A 336 -3.77 14.82 15.97
CA THR A 336 -3.71 13.61 16.77
C THR A 336 -4.97 12.81 16.48
N VAL A 337 -4.81 11.58 16.02
CA VAL A 337 -5.93 10.65 15.83
C VAL A 337 -6.03 9.78 17.06
N THR A 338 -7.14 9.92 17.79
CA THR A 338 -7.45 9.11 18.97
C THR A 338 -8.32 7.93 18.54
N LEU A 339 -7.81 6.71 18.71
CA LEU A 339 -8.62 5.50 18.63
C LEU A 339 -9.21 5.21 20.01
N ILE A 340 -10.48 4.84 20.05
CA ILE A 340 -11.17 4.41 21.27
C ILE A 340 -11.79 3.03 21.04
N ARG A 341 -11.84 2.22 22.11
CA ARG A 341 -12.56 0.95 22.06
C ARG A 341 -14.03 1.19 21.79
N ASP A 342 -14.54 0.44 20.83
CA ASP A 342 -15.97 0.37 20.56
C ASP A 342 -16.30 -1.01 19.97
N PRO A 343 -16.83 -1.95 20.77
CA PRO A 343 -17.22 -3.27 20.32
C PRO A 343 -18.26 -3.27 19.20
N SER A 344 -19.00 -2.16 19.03
CA SER A 344 -19.98 -2.00 17.95
C SER A 344 -19.36 -1.50 16.63
N ALA A 345 -18.10 -1.07 16.64
CA ALA A 345 -17.43 -0.60 15.44
C ALA A 345 -17.25 -1.73 14.42
N SER A 346 -17.73 -1.50 13.20
CA SER A 346 -17.75 -2.47 12.11
C SER A 346 -17.31 -1.87 10.78
N ILE A 347 -16.75 -2.71 9.92
CA ILE A 347 -16.38 -2.37 8.55
C ILE A 347 -17.57 -2.60 7.62
N LEU A 348 -17.86 -1.65 6.74
CA LEU A 348 -18.90 -1.80 5.72
C LEU A 348 -18.62 -2.98 4.79
N GLN A 349 -19.67 -3.62 4.30
CA GLN A 349 -19.56 -4.74 3.35
C GLN A 349 -18.96 -4.30 2.01
N SER A 350 -19.34 -3.12 1.53
CA SER A 350 -18.82 -2.51 0.31
C SER A 350 -19.02 -0.99 0.35
N PHE A 351 -18.25 -0.29 -0.49
CA PHE A 351 -18.49 1.10 -0.86
C PHE A 351 -19.11 1.12 -2.25
N GLU A 352 -20.32 1.63 -2.37
CA GLU A 352 -20.93 1.94 -3.66
C GLU A 352 -21.03 3.45 -3.81
N HIS A 353 -20.23 4.00 -4.72
CA HIS A 353 -20.38 5.40 -5.07
C HIS A 353 -21.17 5.54 -6.37
N HIS A 354 -22.26 6.28 -6.29
CA HIS A 354 -23.12 6.62 -7.42
C HIS A 354 -22.79 8.05 -7.86
N TYR A 355 -22.09 8.18 -8.98
CA TYR A 355 -21.80 9.48 -9.55
C TYR A 355 -23.08 10.12 -10.09
N PRO A 356 -23.36 11.40 -9.80
CA PRO A 356 -24.49 12.09 -10.41
C PRO A 356 -24.32 12.11 -11.93
N HIS A 357 -25.44 12.02 -12.66
CA HIS A 357 -25.43 12.07 -14.12
C HIS A 357 -24.80 13.39 -14.60
N THR A 358 -23.64 13.32 -15.25
CA THR A 358 -23.23 14.36 -16.20
C THR A 358 -24.11 14.15 -17.43
N SER A 359 -25.11 15.02 -17.62
CA SER A 359 -25.80 15.10 -18.91
C SER A 359 -24.75 15.29 -20.02
N PRO A 360 -24.88 14.65 -21.18
CA PRO A 360 -24.07 15.04 -22.32
C PRO A 360 -24.43 16.51 -22.62
N ASP A 361 -23.42 17.35 -22.77
CA ASP A 361 -23.60 18.71 -23.26
C ASP A 361 -24.48 18.68 -24.52
N ASN A 362 -25.45 19.61 -24.55
CA ASN A 362 -26.28 19.89 -25.71
C ASN A 362 -25.41 20.42 -26.85
N ASP A 363 -24.75 19.53 -27.60
CA ASP A 363 -24.28 19.84 -28.93
C ASP A 363 -25.22 19.17 -29.95
N SER A 364 -26.09 20.00 -30.50
CA SER A 364 -27.04 19.63 -31.54
C SER A 364 -26.31 19.36 -32.85
N SER A 365 -26.17 18.09 -33.26
CA SER A 365 -26.29 17.68 -34.67
C SER A 365 -26.34 16.16 -34.89
N SER A 366 -27.44 15.73 -35.52
CA SER A 366 -27.65 14.53 -36.36
C SER A 366 -27.43 13.10 -35.82
N ILE A 367 -28.55 12.49 -35.44
CA ILE A 367 -29.07 11.12 -35.70
C ILE A 367 -28.07 10.08 -36.26
N SER A 368 -27.78 9.06 -35.45
CA SER A 368 -27.69 7.66 -35.87
C SER A 368 -27.94 6.73 -34.68
N SER A 369 -28.90 5.84 -34.86
CA SER A 369 -29.42 4.88 -33.89
C SER A 369 -28.41 3.78 -33.53
N ALA A 370 -27.95 3.80 -32.28
CA ALA A 370 -27.60 2.59 -31.55
C ALA A 370 -27.96 2.82 -30.08
N LEU A 371 -28.76 1.93 -29.52
CA LEU A 371 -29.12 1.90 -28.10
C LEU A 371 -27.85 1.80 -27.24
N SER A 372 -27.23 2.93 -26.91
CA SER A 372 -26.26 2.99 -25.83
C SER A 372 -27.07 2.91 -24.54
N GLN A 373 -27.12 1.73 -23.94
CA GLN A 373 -27.45 1.63 -22.52
C GLN A 373 -26.53 2.60 -21.79
N SER A 374 -27.10 3.68 -21.24
CA SER A 374 -26.41 4.54 -20.28
C SER A 374 -26.18 3.69 -19.03
N GLN A 375 -25.12 2.88 -19.04
CA GLN A 375 -24.74 2.07 -17.90
C GLN A 375 -24.42 3.02 -16.76
N LYS A 376 -25.23 2.92 -15.70
CA LYS A 376 -24.93 3.46 -14.37
C LYS A 376 -23.50 3.04 -14.02
N LYS A 377 -22.53 3.95 -14.10
CA LYS A 377 -21.15 3.67 -13.66
C LYS A 377 -21.09 3.90 -12.15
N SER A 378 -21.56 2.92 -11.39
CA SER A 378 -21.22 2.82 -9.98
C SER A 378 -19.85 2.15 -9.85
N VAL A 379 -19.04 2.63 -8.90
CA VAL A 379 -17.80 1.96 -8.50
C VAL A 379 -18.09 1.24 -7.19
N SER A 380 -17.89 -0.08 -7.19
CA SER A 380 -18.02 -0.93 -6.00
C SER A 380 -16.64 -1.38 -5.52
N LEU A 381 -16.29 -1.03 -4.28
CA LEU A 381 -15.06 -1.47 -3.61
C LEU A 381 -15.41 -2.31 -2.38
N VAL A 382 -14.65 -3.38 -2.16
CA VAL A 382 -14.78 -4.21 -0.95
C VAL A 382 -13.56 -3.97 -0.07
N PRO A 383 -13.72 -3.38 1.13
CA PRO A 383 -12.60 -3.19 2.04
C PRO A 383 -12.10 -4.51 2.62
N PHE A 384 -10.85 -4.53 3.04
CA PHE A 384 -10.30 -5.59 3.88
C PHE A 384 -11.16 -5.76 5.13
N TRP A 385 -11.45 -7.01 5.50
CA TRP A 385 -12.34 -7.33 6.62
C TRP A 385 -13.77 -6.78 6.48
N ALA A 386 -14.26 -6.57 5.25
CA ALA A 386 -15.65 -6.23 4.96
C ALA A 386 -16.67 -7.00 5.83
N GLY A 387 -17.59 -6.26 6.46
CA GLY A 387 -18.66 -6.82 7.28
C GLY A 387 -18.27 -7.26 8.68
N ARG A 388 -17.02 -7.08 9.11
CA ARG A 388 -16.53 -7.55 10.40
C ARG A 388 -16.54 -6.44 11.46
N PHE A 389 -16.72 -6.84 12.71
CA PHE A 389 -16.44 -5.98 13.86
C PHE A 389 -14.92 -5.83 14.04
N VAL A 390 -14.46 -4.62 14.30
CA VAL A 390 -13.06 -4.27 14.55
C VAL A 390 -12.79 -3.91 16.01
N GLY A 391 -13.81 -3.54 16.79
CA GLY A 391 -13.63 -3.25 18.22
C GLY A 391 -12.93 -1.93 18.54
N TRP A 392 -12.51 -1.17 17.51
CA TRP A 392 -11.89 0.15 17.61
C TRP A 392 -12.55 1.10 16.62
N LYS A 393 -12.62 2.38 16.98
CA LYS A 393 -13.00 3.47 16.06
C LYS A 393 -12.16 4.71 16.31
N ILE A 394 -12.10 5.59 15.31
CA ILE A 394 -11.58 6.95 15.48
C ILE A 394 -12.65 7.78 16.21
N LYS A 395 -12.22 8.55 17.22
CA LYS A 395 -13.09 9.38 18.06
C LYS A 395 -13.68 10.57 17.32
#